data_AF-A0A225V4L3-F1
#
_entry.id   AF-A0A225V4L3-F1
#
_cell.length_a   1.000
_cell.length_b   1.000
_cell.length_c   1.000
_cell.angle_alpha   90.00
_cell.angle_beta   90.00
_cell.angle_gamma   90.00
#
_symmetry.space_group_name_H-M   'P 1'
#
loop_
_entity.id
_entity.type
_entity.pdbx_description
1 polymer ?
#
loop_
_entity_poly.entity_id
_entity_poly.type
_entity_poly.pdbx_seq_one_letter_code
_entity_poly.pdbx_strand_id
1 'polypeptide(L)'
;MEACHASQTTSNVPWGRNMLDVAVKFHVTRKQFLPRPQALENDKQWTMVEKSSAFEPSECIKFLDAIELIREFAEDELFQEHLRKMKEEPE
;
A
#
# COMPACT_ATOMS: atom_id res chain seq x y z
N MET A 1 -8.01 12.33 -28.27
CA MET A 1 -8.56 11.41 -27.25
C MET A 1 -7.59 11.47 -26.09
N GLU A 2 -7.91 12.33 -25.13
CA GLU A 2 -7.06 12.67 -23.98
C GLU A 2 -7.02 11.48 -23.02
N ALA A 3 -5.86 10.84 -22.89
CA ALA A 3 -5.64 9.84 -21.85
C ALA A 3 -5.03 10.54 -20.64
N CYS A 4 -5.87 10.74 -19.63
CA CYS A 4 -5.53 11.26 -18.31
C CYS A 4 -4.45 10.38 -17.66
N HIS A 5 -3.18 10.79 -17.77
CA HIS A 5 -2.07 10.19 -17.04
C HIS A 5 -2.11 10.78 -15.63
N ALA A 6 -2.90 10.18 -14.74
CA ALA A 6 -2.84 10.43 -13.31
C ALA A 6 -1.49 9.92 -12.77
N SER A 7 -0.44 10.70 -12.97
CA SER A 7 0.91 10.43 -12.50
C SER A 7 1.22 11.33 -11.31
N GLN A 8 0.50 11.15 -10.19
CA GLN A 8 0.78 11.87 -8.94
C GLN A 8 0.56 11.04 -7.67
N THR A 9 0.58 9.71 -7.76
CA THR A 9 1.09 8.91 -6.64
C THR A 9 2.55 8.62 -6.97
N THR A 10 3.43 8.67 -5.98
CA THR A 10 4.88 8.44 -6.13
C THR A 10 5.12 7.02 -6.67
N SER A 11 4.96 6.83 -7.98
CA SER A 11 5.05 5.55 -8.66
C SER A 11 6.52 5.22 -8.91
N ASN A 12 7.24 5.01 -7.82
CA ASN A 12 8.43 4.19 -7.90
C ASN A 12 7.95 2.77 -8.16
N VAL A 13 8.29 2.25 -9.34
CA VAL A 13 8.02 0.85 -9.65
C VAL A 13 8.60 -0.04 -8.56
N PRO A 14 7.90 -1.11 -8.14
CA PRO A 14 8.20 -1.81 -6.89
C PRO A 14 9.66 -2.31 -6.83
N TRP A 15 10.21 -2.75 -7.97
CA TRP A 15 11.56 -3.27 -8.09
C TRP A 15 12.59 -2.29 -8.68
N GLY A 16 12.22 -1.02 -8.84
CA GLY A 16 13.04 0.00 -9.51
C GLY A 16 12.99 -0.10 -11.05
N ARG A 17 13.29 1.01 -11.74
CA ARG A 17 13.15 1.11 -13.21
C ARG A 17 14.16 0.28 -14.00
N ASN A 18 15.22 -0.19 -13.36
CA ASN A 18 16.37 -0.84 -14.01
C ASN A 18 16.45 -2.35 -13.72
N MET A 19 15.46 -2.94 -13.02
CA MET A 19 15.50 -4.36 -12.72
C MET A 19 14.94 -5.18 -13.89
N LEU A 20 15.70 -6.17 -14.34
CA LEU A 20 15.29 -7.09 -15.40
C LEU A 20 14.18 -8.04 -14.90
N ASP A 21 13.21 -8.37 -15.75
CA ASP A 21 12.10 -9.28 -15.41
C ASP A 21 12.57 -10.63 -14.86
N VAL A 22 13.68 -11.17 -15.36
CA VAL A 22 14.26 -12.42 -14.87
C VAL A 22 14.73 -12.29 -13.41
N ALA A 23 15.27 -11.13 -13.02
CA ALA A 23 15.67 -10.86 -11.65
C ALA A 23 14.44 -10.67 -10.76
N VAL A 24 13.43 -9.95 -11.23
CA VAL A 24 12.14 -9.80 -10.51
C VAL A 24 11.53 -11.19 -10.24
N LYS A 25 11.43 -12.04 -11.28
CA LYS A 25 10.91 -13.40 -11.13
C LYS A 25 11.74 -14.22 -10.15
N PHE A 26 13.06 -14.13 -10.22
CA PHE A 26 13.96 -14.79 -9.27
C PHE A 26 13.68 -14.38 -7.82
N HIS A 27 13.51 -13.08 -7.55
CA HIS A 27 13.21 -12.58 -6.21
C HIS A 27 11.81 -12.99 -5.71
N VAL A 28 10.79 -12.80 -6.55
CA VAL A 28 9.39 -13.14 -6.22
C VAL A 28 9.24 -14.64 -5.92
N THR A 29 9.84 -15.50 -6.75
CA THR A 29 9.75 -16.97 -6.56
C THR A 29 10.43 -17.43 -5.27
N ARG A 30 11.36 -16.64 -4.72
CA ARG A 30 12.06 -16.91 -3.46
C ARG A 30 11.43 -16.22 -2.25
N LYS A 31 10.21 -15.69 -2.39
CA LYS A 31 9.48 -14.98 -1.34
C LYS A 31 10.28 -13.79 -0.77
N GLN A 32 11.14 -13.18 -1.60
CA GLN A 32 11.80 -11.93 -1.26
C GLN A 32 10.82 -10.80 -1.57
N PHE A 33 10.22 -10.25 -0.53
CA PHE A 33 9.31 -9.11 -0.64
C PHE A 33 10.06 -7.80 -0.61
N LEU A 34 9.43 -6.76 -1.12
CA LEU A 34 9.97 -5.41 -1.07
C LEU A 34 9.95 -4.90 0.38
N PRO A 35 10.94 -4.06 0.75
CA PRO A 35 10.89 -3.40 2.04
C PRO A 35 9.65 -2.50 2.12
N ARG A 36 9.13 -2.36 3.34
CA ARG A 36 8.01 -1.48 3.62
C ARG A 36 8.29 -0.04 3.16
N PRO A 37 7.44 0.54 2.29
CA PRO A 37 7.55 1.95 1.91
C PRO A 37 7.38 2.87 3.13
N GLN A 38 8.15 3.95 3.19
CA GLN A 38 8.02 4.97 4.25
C GLN A 38 6.63 5.60 4.32
N ALA A 39 5.91 5.66 3.19
CA ALA A 39 4.57 6.20 3.12
C ALA A 39 3.52 5.36 3.87
N LEU A 40 3.80 4.08 4.15
CA LEU A 40 2.91 3.22 4.93
C LEU A 40 3.38 3.24 6.38
N GLU A 41 2.98 4.24 7.16
CA GLU A 41 3.40 4.40 8.56
C GLU A 41 2.65 3.46 9.52
N ASN A 42 1.49 2.92 9.12
CA ASN A 42 0.68 2.03 9.94
C ASN A 42 0.99 0.54 9.69
N ASP A 43 1.32 -0.21 10.75
CA ASP A 43 1.62 -1.65 10.69
C ASP A 43 0.46 -2.48 10.14
N LYS A 44 -0.79 -2.08 10.43
CA LYS A 44 -1.99 -2.74 9.89
C LYS A 44 -2.07 -2.60 8.38
N GLN A 45 -1.76 -1.41 7.86
CA GLN A 45 -1.75 -1.14 6.41
C GLN A 45 -0.68 -2.00 5.72
N TRP A 46 0.53 -2.09 6.31
CA TRP A 46 1.59 -2.95 5.75
C TRP A 46 1.21 -4.43 5.79
N THR A 47 0.66 -4.91 6.91
CA THR A 47 0.20 -6.30 7.05
C THR A 47 -0.87 -6.66 6.02
N MET A 48 -1.77 -5.72 5.68
CA MET A 48 -2.76 -5.93 4.62
C MET A 48 -2.08 -6.14 3.26
N VAL A 49 -1.07 -5.32 2.93
CA VAL A 49 -0.30 -5.44 1.68
C VAL A 49 0.42 -6.79 1.61
N GLU A 50 1.07 -7.21 2.70
CA GLU A 50 1.72 -8.53 2.80
C GLU A 50 0.73 -9.67 2.56
N LYS A 51 -0.44 -9.63 3.20
CA LYS A 51 -1.48 -10.63 3.00
C LYS A 51 -2.10 -10.58 1.61
N SER A 52 -2.26 -9.42 0.99
CA SER A 52 -2.76 -9.34 -0.40
C SER A 52 -1.77 -9.87 -1.44
N SER A 53 -0.48 -9.86 -1.09
CA SER A 53 0.62 -10.30 -1.95
C SER A 53 1.17 -11.66 -1.51
N ALA A 54 0.42 -12.41 -0.69
CA ALA A 54 0.88 -13.67 -0.13
C ALA A 54 1.19 -14.67 -1.25
N PHE A 55 2.28 -15.42 -1.07
CA PHE A 55 2.69 -16.42 -2.06
C PHE A 55 1.74 -17.62 -2.06
N GLU A 56 1.29 -18.06 -0.88
CA GLU A 56 0.29 -19.11 -0.76
C GLU A 56 -1.11 -18.50 -0.91
N PRO A 57 -1.95 -18.99 -1.85
CA PRO A 57 -3.30 -18.46 -2.03
C PRO A 57 -4.18 -18.55 -0.78
N SER A 58 -3.93 -19.53 0.09
CA SER A 58 -4.65 -19.70 1.36
C SER A 58 -4.28 -18.66 2.42
N GLU A 59 -3.09 -18.07 2.31
CA GLU A 59 -2.64 -16.97 3.18
C GLU A 59 -3.05 -15.61 2.60
N CYS A 60 -3.51 -15.59 1.34
CA CYS A 60 -3.99 -14.39 0.68
C CYS A 60 -5.29 -13.91 1.33
N ILE A 61 -5.31 -12.63 1.72
CA ILE A 61 -6.52 -12.02 2.27
C ILE A 61 -7.65 -12.09 1.24
N LYS A 62 -8.87 -12.38 1.70
CA LYS A 62 -10.03 -12.37 0.81
C LYS A 62 -10.32 -10.95 0.38
N PHE A 63 -10.83 -10.81 -0.83
CA PHE A 63 -11.15 -9.51 -1.40
C PHE A 63 -12.13 -8.69 -0.53
N LEU A 64 -13.14 -9.34 0.05
CA LEU A 64 -14.10 -8.68 0.95
C LEU A 64 -13.41 -8.19 2.24
N ASP A 65 -12.61 -9.03 2.89
CA ASP A 65 -11.86 -8.66 4.09
C ASP A 65 -10.90 -7.49 3.80
N ALA A 66 -10.28 -7.46 2.61
CA ALA A 66 -9.43 -6.35 2.19
C ALA A 66 -10.20 -5.04 2.00
N ILE A 67 -11.42 -5.09 1.44
CA ILE A 67 -12.28 -3.90 1.32
C ILE A 67 -12.65 -3.36 2.70
N GLU A 68 -12.99 -4.23 3.64
CA GLU A 68 -13.31 -3.83 5.01
C GLU A 68 -12.14 -3.12 5.68
N LEU A 69 -10.92 -3.65 5.56
CA LEU A 69 -9.71 -3.00 6.08
C LEU A 69 -9.43 -1.65 5.41
N ILE A 70 -9.55 -1.56 4.09
CA ILE A 70 -9.35 -0.29 3.36
C ILE A 70 -10.33 0.78 3.86
N ARG A 71 -11.59 0.38 4.14
CA ARG A 71 -12.59 1.28 4.69
C ARG A 71 -12.23 1.74 6.11
N GLU A 72 -11.80 0.83 6.99
CA GLU A 72 -11.31 1.18 8.34
C GLU A 72 -10.18 2.22 8.25
N PHE A 73 -9.20 2.00 7.36
CA PHE A 73 -8.08 2.93 7.18
C PHE A 73 -8.53 4.31 6.69
N ALA A 74 -9.47 4.37 5.75
CA ALA A 74 -9.99 5.65 5.27
C ALA A 74 -10.73 6.43 6.37
N GLU A 75 -11.50 5.74 7.22
CA GLU A 75 -12.20 6.35 8.35
C GLU A 75 -11.21 6.86 9.42
N ASP A 76 -10.16 6.08 9.72
CA ASP A 76 -9.08 6.49 10.63
C ASP A 76 -8.32 7.73 10.12
N GLU A 77 -7.94 7.76 8.85
CA GLU A 77 -7.22 8.89 8.24
C GLU A 77 -8.05 10.18 8.29
N LEU A 78 -9.36 10.09 8.00
CA LEU A 78 -10.28 11.21 8.12
C LEU A 78 -10.39 11.73 9.55
N PHE A 79 -10.47 10.82 10.53
CA PHE A 79 -10.54 11.18 11.93
C PHE A 79 -9.26 11.89 12.40
N GLN A 80 -8.08 11.38 12.03
CA GLN A 80 -6.80 12.01 12.36
C GLN A 80 -6.66 13.39 11.73
N GLU A 81 -7.10 13.57 10.49
CA GLU A 81 -7.11 14.89 9.84
C GLU A 81 -8.00 15.88 10.60
N HIS A 82 -9.19 15.45 11.02
CA HIS A 82 -10.11 16.29 11.78
C HIS A 82 -9.52 16.73 13.13
N LEU A 83 -8.90 15.79 13.86
CA LEU A 83 -8.21 16.09 15.11
C LEU A 83 -7.05 17.07 14.93
N ARG A 84 -6.31 16.96 13.82
CA ARG A 84 -5.23 17.91 13.50
C ARG A 84 -5.78 19.31 13.29
N LYS A 85 -6.85 19.46 12.51
CA LYS A 85 -7.50 20.77 12.27
C LYS A 85 -7.97 21.43 13.57
N MET A 86 -8.59 20.67 14.47
CA MET A 86 -9.03 21.18 15.78
C MET A 86 -7.88 21.67 16.67
N LYS A 87 -6.68 21.10 16.54
CA LYS A 87 -5.50 21.53 17.31
C LYS A 87 -4.78 22.74 16.71
N GLU A 88 -4.99 23.00 15.42
CA GLU A 88 -4.33 24.05 14.65
C GLU A 88 -5.11 25.36 14.61
N GLU A 89 -6.36 25.39 15.11
CA GLU A 89 -7.16 26.61 15.28
C GLU A 89 -6.91 27.19 16.68
N PRO A 90 -6.06 28.24 16.84
CA PRO A 90 -5.91 28.90 18.12
C PRO A 90 -7.09 29.86 18.32
N GLU A 91 -7.70 29.81 19.51
CA GLU A 91 -8.66 30.84 19.97
C GLU A 91 -8.07 32.26 19.92
#